data_AF-A0A0C3NK01-F1
#
_entry.id   AF-A0A0C3NK01-F1
#
_cell.length_a   1.000
_cell.length_b   1.000
_cell.length_c   1.000
_cell.angle_alpha   90.00
_cell.angle_beta   90.00
_cell.angle_gamma   90.00
#
_symmetry.space_group_name_H-M   'P 1'
#
loop_
_entity.id
_entity.type
_entity.pdbx_description
1 polymer ?
#
loop_
_entity_poly.entity_id
_entity_poly.type
_entity_poly.pdbx_seq_one_letter_code
_entity_poly.pdbx_strand_id
1 'polypeptide(L)'
;CGPCAVKVHQNLPFHKVQRWNATHYQATFLMELRFLYHIGHGGCPCPQNRQNQDPDSEGSKMTIVHTEGIFTHEISWCSCPGSDPMDWHLDLLRERLFLASITKPKTAFTFDVLNHFLIDALECKTSAMSFYQKLKRFTNNAFPDCIPVECHALFALRGFY
;
A
#
# COMPACT_ATOMS: atom_id res chain seq x y z
N CYS A 1 8.22 -16.78 12.17
CA CYS A 1 7.00 -16.55 12.96
C CYS A 1 6.32 -15.26 12.49
N GLY A 2 5.03 -15.05 12.74
CA GLY A 2 4.32 -13.82 12.32
C GLY A 2 4.95 -12.53 12.85
N PRO A 3 5.12 -12.37 14.18
CA PRO A 3 5.76 -11.19 14.77
C PRO A 3 7.18 -10.93 14.27
N CYS A 4 7.95 -12.00 14.06
CA CYS A 4 9.30 -11.94 13.49
C CYS A 4 9.28 -11.35 12.08
N ALA A 5 8.32 -11.79 11.26
CA ALA A 5 8.17 -11.29 9.89
C ALA A 5 7.79 -9.81 9.90
N VAL A 6 6.81 -9.39 10.71
CA VAL A 6 6.43 -7.97 10.85
C VAL A 6 7.63 -7.11 11.22
N LYS A 7 8.44 -7.55 12.20
CA LYS A 7 9.64 -6.81 12.65
C LYS A 7 10.69 -6.66 11.54
N VAL A 8 10.99 -7.74 10.79
CA VAL A 8 11.99 -7.69 9.71
C VAL A 8 11.51 -6.85 8.53
N HIS A 9 10.19 -6.82 8.28
CA HIS A 9 9.60 -6.09 7.16
C HIS A 9 9.12 -4.68 7.50
N GLN A 10 9.54 -4.13 8.66
CA GLN A 10 9.15 -2.79 9.10
C GLN A 10 9.32 -1.72 8.01
N ASN A 11 10.41 -1.81 7.26
CA ASN A 11 10.75 -0.87 6.18
C ASN A 11 10.60 -1.48 4.78
N LEU A 12 9.92 -2.63 4.68
CA LEU A 12 9.66 -3.35 3.43
C LEU A 12 8.15 -3.60 3.28
N PRO A 13 7.32 -2.54 3.26
CA PRO A 13 5.85 -2.69 3.30
C PRO A 13 5.31 -3.45 2.07
N PHE A 14 6.00 -3.39 0.93
CA PHE A 14 5.56 -4.02 -0.32
C PHE A 14 6.21 -5.38 -0.59
N HIS A 15 7.00 -5.92 0.34
CA HIS A 15 7.64 -7.21 0.11
C HIS A 15 6.62 -8.36 0.25
N LYS A 16 6.62 -9.26 -0.73
CA LYS A 16 5.76 -10.46 -0.72
C LYS A 16 6.30 -11.49 0.25
N VAL A 17 5.46 -11.91 1.17
CA VAL A 17 5.80 -12.91 2.19
C VAL A 17 5.02 -14.20 1.98
N GLN A 18 5.61 -15.30 2.47
CA GLN A 18 4.98 -16.62 2.46
C GLN A 18 4.96 -17.18 3.87
N ARG A 19 3.88 -17.89 4.20
CA ARG A 19 3.71 -18.58 5.47
C ARG A 19 3.63 -20.08 5.24
N TRP A 20 4.40 -20.82 6.03
CA TRP A 20 4.29 -22.27 6.09
C TRP A 20 2.99 -22.67 6.79
N ASN A 21 2.15 -23.46 6.12
CA ASN A 21 0.85 -23.93 6.63
C ASN A 21 0.86 -25.42 7.05
N ALA A 22 2.02 -25.96 7.40
CA ALA A 22 2.31 -27.39 7.65
C ALA A 22 2.49 -28.27 6.40
N THR A 23 1.99 -27.86 5.24
CA THR A 23 2.12 -28.67 4.00
C THR A 23 2.94 -27.98 2.91
N HIS A 24 2.77 -26.68 2.74
CA HIS A 24 3.50 -25.89 1.75
C HIS A 24 3.62 -24.42 2.19
N TYR A 25 4.41 -23.65 1.44
CA TYR A 25 4.46 -22.20 1.56
C TYR A 25 3.31 -21.58 0.79
N GLN A 26 2.43 -20.90 1.50
CA GLN A 26 1.32 -20.15 0.92
C GLN A 26 1.64 -18.65 0.97
N ALA A 27 1.36 -17.93 -0.12
CA ALA A 27 1.46 -16.47 -0.13
C ALA A 27 0.52 -15.86 0.93
N THR A 28 1.00 -14.85 1.64
CA THR A 28 0.23 -14.12 2.66
C THR A 28 0.59 -12.64 2.54
N PHE A 29 -0.27 -11.76 3.04
CA PHE A 29 0.01 -10.34 3.09
C PHE A 29 0.55 -9.94 4.46
N LEU A 30 1.42 -8.93 4.51
CA LEU A 30 1.91 -8.39 5.78
C LEU A 30 0.76 -7.94 6.70
N MET A 31 -0.33 -7.39 6.14
CA MET A 31 -1.55 -7.04 6.87
C MET A 31 -2.14 -8.24 7.65
N GLU A 32 -2.19 -9.44 7.06
CA GLU A 32 -2.71 -10.65 7.72
C GLU A 32 -1.85 -11.05 8.93
N LEU A 33 -0.59 -10.62 8.96
CA LEU A 33 0.34 -10.81 10.07
C LEU A 33 0.28 -9.68 11.10
N ARG A 34 -0.70 -8.77 11.00
CA ARG A 34 -0.87 -7.55 11.83
C ARG A 34 0.24 -6.52 11.63
N PHE A 35 0.77 -6.40 10.41
CA PHE A 35 1.65 -5.30 10.05
C PHE A 35 0.87 -3.99 9.97
N LEU A 36 1.31 -2.99 10.76
CA LEU A 36 0.84 -1.62 10.69
C LEU A 36 1.85 -0.78 9.91
N TYR A 37 1.39 -0.03 8.92
CA TYR A 37 2.23 0.89 8.19
C TYR A 37 2.23 2.25 8.88
N HIS A 38 3.32 2.55 9.57
CA HIS A 38 3.49 3.81 10.29
C HIS A 38 4.00 4.92 9.36
N ILE A 39 3.25 6.01 9.27
CA ILE A 39 3.57 7.16 8.43
C ILE A 39 4.19 8.28 9.28
N GLY A 40 5.23 8.93 8.77
CA GLY A 40 5.85 10.12 9.36
C GLY A 40 7.05 9.86 10.29
N HIS A 41 7.31 8.60 10.66
CA HIS A 41 8.46 8.20 11.48
C HIS A 41 9.31 7.11 10.81
N GLY A 42 9.35 7.08 9.47
CA GLY A 42 10.16 6.12 8.71
C GLY A 42 9.86 4.67 9.09
N GLY A 43 8.58 4.33 9.20
CA GLY A 43 8.12 3.01 9.61
C GLY A 43 8.14 2.73 11.12
N CYS A 44 8.63 3.63 11.98
CA CYS A 44 8.57 3.47 13.44
C CYS A 44 7.19 3.85 14.01
N PRO A 45 6.71 3.19 15.07
CA PRO A 45 5.53 3.64 15.79
C PRO A 45 5.71 5.05 16.34
N CYS A 46 4.67 5.88 16.22
CA CYS A 46 4.68 7.22 16.77
C CYS A 46 4.72 7.17 18.32
N PRO A 47 5.65 7.87 18.99
CA PRO A 47 5.76 7.86 20.45
C PRO A 47 4.56 8.54 21.14
N GLN A 48 3.80 9.35 20.41
CA GLN A 48 2.61 10.03 20.92
C GLN A 48 1.35 9.17 20.82
N ASN A 49 1.35 8.15 19.96
CA ASN A 49 0.22 7.25 19.76
C ASN A 49 0.25 6.06 20.74
N ARG A 50 0.77 6.27 21.95
CA ARG A 50 1.11 5.23 22.94
C ARG A 50 -0.10 4.49 23.52
N GLN A 51 -1.31 4.97 23.29
CA GLN A 51 -2.56 4.39 23.77
C GLN A 51 -3.63 4.65 22.72
N ASN A 52 -4.20 3.59 22.18
CA ASN A 52 -5.45 3.47 21.40
C ASN A 52 -5.27 2.46 20.25
N GLN A 53 -4.86 1.24 20.61
CA GLN A 53 -5.28 0.07 19.83
C GLN A 53 -6.42 -0.56 20.61
N ASP A 54 -7.60 0.08 20.57
CA ASP A 54 -8.80 -0.71 20.82
C ASP A 54 -8.78 -1.82 19.76
N PRO A 55 -8.89 -3.10 20.12
CA PRO A 55 -8.87 -4.19 19.14
C PRO A 55 -10.04 -4.10 18.14
N ASP A 56 -11.03 -3.25 18.42
CA ASP A 56 -12.24 -3.00 17.63
C ASP A 56 -12.23 -1.67 16.86
N SER A 57 -11.23 -0.79 17.05
CA SER A 57 -11.13 0.41 16.20
C SER A 57 -10.60 -0.01 14.84
N GLU A 58 -11.49 -0.03 13.84
CA GLU A 58 -11.12 -0.34 12.46
C GLU A 58 -10.13 0.72 11.97
N GLY A 59 -8.83 0.39 12.01
CA GLY A 59 -7.78 1.26 11.53
C GLY A 59 -8.02 1.65 10.07
N SER A 60 -7.49 2.81 9.68
CA SER A 60 -7.68 3.31 8.32
C SER A 60 -6.96 2.40 7.34
N LYS A 61 -7.70 1.57 6.61
CA LYS A 61 -7.17 0.70 5.56
C LYS A 61 -6.92 1.52 4.30
N MET A 62 -5.74 1.36 3.73
CA MET A 62 -5.34 1.99 2.48
C MET A 62 -4.77 0.94 1.53
N THR A 63 -5.21 1.01 0.28
CA THR A 63 -4.67 0.23 -0.82
C THR A 63 -3.51 1.01 -1.44
N ILE A 64 -2.34 0.40 -1.52
CA ILE A 64 -1.15 0.98 -2.13
C ILE A 64 -0.79 0.17 -3.36
N VAL A 65 -0.71 0.85 -4.50
CA VAL A 65 -0.31 0.28 -5.78
C VAL A 65 1.20 0.44 -5.94
N HIS A 66 1.88 -0.68 -6.07
CA HIS A 66 3.34 -0.79 -6.21
C HIS A 66 3.69 -1.57 -7.47
N THR A 67 4.95 -1.46 -7.92
CA THR A 67 5.44 -2.18 -9.12
C THR A 67 5.33 -3.70 -8.98
N GLU A 68 5.46 -4.21 -7.77
CA GLU A 68 5.33 -5.64 -7.47
C GLU A 68 3.89 -6.12 -7.29
N GLY A 69 2.91 -5.21 -7.24
CA GLY A 69 1.51 -5.58 -7.04
C GLY A 69 0.71 -4.56 -6.23
N ILE A 70 -0.46 -4.99 -5.79
CA ILE A 70 -1.42 -4.17 -5.04
C ILE A 70 -1.46 -4.70 -3.61
N PHE A 71 -1.18 -3.81 -2.66
CA PHE A 71 -1.06 -4.15 -1.25
C PHE A 71 -2.08 -3.37 -0.44
N THR A 72 -2.75 -4.02 0.50
CA THR A 72 -3.61 -3.31 1.46
C THR A 72 -2.88 -3.25 2.80
N HIS A 73 -2.77 -2.06 3.37
CA HIS A 73 -2.17 -1.84 4.68
C HIS A 73 -3.13 -1.12 5.61
N GLU A 74 -3.02 -1.43 6.90
CA GLU A 74 -3.63 -0.64 7.95
C GLU A 74 -2.63 0.48 8.32
N ILE A 75 -3.10 1.72 8.24
CA ILE A 75 -2.25 2.90 8.35
C ILE A 75 -2.32 3.48 9.76
N SER A 76 -1.15 3.77 10.33
CA SER A 76 -1.02 4.51 11.57
C SER A 76 -0.37 5.86 11.30
N TRP A 77 -1.12 6.92 11.57
CA TRP A 77 -0.68 8.30 11.39
C TRP A 77 0.16 8.79 12.58
N CYS A 78 1.07 9.72 12.30
CA CYS A 78 1.78 10.47 13.31
C CYS A 78 0.83 11.46 14.01
N SER A 79 1.02 11.64 15.32
CA SER A 79 0.29 12.62 16.14
C SER A 79 1.24 13.49 16.98
N CYS A 80 2.51 13.60 16.57
CA CYS A 80 3.48 14.41 17.30
C CYS A 80 3.13 15.91 17.27
N PRO A 81 3.38 16.65 18.36
CA PRO A 81 3.18 18.10 18.41
C PRO A 81 4.15 18.78 17.42
N GLY A 82 3.65 19.13 16.24
CA GLY A 82 4.44 19.61 15.10
C GLY A 82 4.03 19.01 13.76
N SER A 83 3.27 17.91 13.75
CA SER A 83 2.52 17.42 12.60
C SER A 83 1.10 18.00 12.68
N ASP A 84 0.70 18.79 11.68
CA ASP A 84 -0.70 19.20 11.54
C ASP A 84 -1.50 17.99 11.02
N PRO A 85 -2.57 17.55 11.68
CA PRO A 85 -3.45 16.50 11.17
C PRO A 85 -3.99 16.77 9.75
N MET A 86 -4.04 18.03 9.31
CA MET A 86 -4.46 18.42 7.96
C MET A 86 -3.38 18.17 6.90
N ASP A 87 -2.12 18.01 7.31
CA ASP A 87 -0.96 17.75 6.44
C ASP A 87 -0.75 16.26 6.12
N TRP A 88 -1.73 15.41 6.42
CA TRP A 88 -1.68 13.97 6.15
C TRP A 88 -1.28 13.62 4.70
N HIS A 89 -1.67 14.47 3.74
CA HIS A 89 -1.33 14.31 2.33
C HIS A 89 0.16 14.61 2.05
N LEU A 90 0.77 15.55 2.78
CA LEU A 90 2.21 15.83 2.72
C LEU A 90 3.01 14.70 3.34
N ASP A 91 2.53 14.10 4.42
CA ASP A 91 3.20 12.95 5.05
C ASP A 91 3.24 11.72 4.12
N LEU A 92 2.17 11.47 3.35
CA LEU A 92 2.20 10.45 2.30
C LEU A 92 3.20 10.78 1.19
N LEU A 93 3.26 12.04 0.75
CA LEU A 93 4.22 12.47 -0.28
C LEU A 93 5.67 12.33 0.20
N ARG A 94 5.95 12.60 1.49
CA ARG A 94 7.25 12.35 2.13
C ARG A 94 7.63 10.87 2.08
N GLU A 95 6.65 9.98 2.26
CA GLU A 95 6.81 8.52 2.10
C GLU A 95 6.75 8.06 0.63
N ARG A 96 6.82 8.99 -0.34
CA ARG A 96 6.78 8.73 -1.79
C ARG A 96 5.50 7.99 -2.23
N LEU A 97 4.38 8.35 -1.61
CA LEU A 97 3.04 7.90 -1.97
C LEU A 97 2.23 9.06 -2.54
N PHE A 98 1.71 8.86 -3.75
CA PHE A 98 0.81 9.78 -4.42
C PHE A 98 -0.63 9.29 -4.31
N LEU A 99 -1.54 10.16 -3.90
CA LEU A 99 -2.93 9.79 -3.69
C LEU A 99 -3.72 9.67 -4.99
N ALA A 100 -4.58 8.66 -5.08
CA ALA A 100 -5.56 8.56 -6.16
C ALA A 100 -6.65 9.65 -6.05
N SER A 101 -6.96 10.06 -4.82
CA SER A 101 -7.95 11.09 -4.51
C SER A 101 -7.60 11.80 -3.20
N ILE A 102 -7.78 13.11 -3.18
CA ILE A 102 -7.54 13.97 -2.01
C ILE A 102 -8.77 14.00 -1.08
N THR A 103 -9.98 13.68 -1.58
CA THR A 103 -11.22 13.77 -0.78
C THR A 103 -11.47 12.56 0.11
N LYS A 104 -11.04 11.36 -0.31
CA LYS A 104 -11.11 10.14 0.51
C LYS A 104 -9.95 9.22 0.13
N PRO A 105 -8.81 9.30 0.82
CA PRO A 105 -7.61 8.57 0.46
C PRO A 105 -7.76 7.09 0.83
N LYS A 106 -8.42 6.32 -0.03
CA LYS A 106 -8.46 4.85 0.07
C LYS A 106 -7.36 4.19 -0.73
N THR A 107 -6.86 4.88 -1.75
CA THR A 107 -5.87 4.34 -2.67
C THR A 107 -4.73 5.35 -2.87
N ALA A 108 -3.50 4.85 -2.81
CA ALA A 108 -2.28 5.56 -3.12
C ALA A 108 -1.43 4.77 -4.12
N PHE A 109 -0.56 5.46 -4.84
CA PHE A 109 0.39 4.93 -5.80
C PHE A 109 1.79 5.27 -5.35
N THR A 110 2.70 4.33 -5.44
CA THR A 110 4.13 4.65 -5.35
C THR A 110 4.58 5.42 -6.59
N PHE A 111 5.56 6.33 -6.45
CA PHE A 111 6.15 6.98 -7.62
C PHE A 111 6.76 5.97 -8.61
N ASP A 112 7.26 4.85 -8.11
CA ASP A 112 7.86 3.80 -8.94
C ASP A 112 6.84 3.15 -9.87
N VAL A 113 5.60 2.90 -9.41
CA VAL A 113 4.55 2.36 -10.28
C VAL A 113 4.08 3.38 -11.32
N LEU A 114 4.04 4.67 -10.96
CA LEU A 114 3.70 5.74 -11.90
C LEU A 114 4.77 5.86 -13.00
N ASN A 115 6.05 5.81 -12.63
CA ASN A 115 7.16 5.83 -13.60
C ASN A 115 7.13 4.61 -14.53
N HIS A 116 6.92 3.41 -13.97
CA HIS A 116 6.80 2.19 -14.77
C HIS A 116 5.63 2.27 -15.75
N PHE A 117 4.49 2.78 -15.29
CA PHE A 117 3.33 2.98 -16.15
C PHE A 117 3.60 3.98 -17.27
N LEU A 118 4.26 5.11 -16.97
CA LEU A 118 4.60 6.12 -17.97
C LEU A 118 5.47 5.53 -19.09
N ILE A 119 6.51 4.77 -18.74
CA ILE A 119 7.38 4.11 -19.73
C ILE A 119 6.59 3.05 -20.53
N ASP A 120 5.79 2.20 -19.88
CA ASP A 120 4.96 1.19 -20.55
C ASP A 120 3.92 1.82 -21.51
N ALA A 121 3.38 2.99 -21.15
CA ALA A 121 2.44 3.73 -21.98
C ALA A 121 3.14 4.34 -23.21
N LEU A 122 4.35 4.88 -23.06
CA LEU A 122 5.12 5.49 -24.14
C LEU A 122 5.69 4.43 -25.11
N GLU A 123 6.37 3.42 -24.58
CA GLU A 123 7.12 2.45 -25.37
C GLU A 123 6.21 1.34 -25.95
N CYS A 124 5.26 0.86 -25.13
CA CYS A 124 4.41 -0.28 -25.51
C CYS A 124 2.97 0.12 -25.86
N LYS A 125 2.61 1.41 -25.80
CA LYS A 125 1.23 1.92 -26.01
C LYS A 125 0.24 1.24 -25.07
N THR A 126 0.70 0.90 -23.86
CA THR A 126 -0.08 0.16 -22.88
C THR A 126 -1.18 1.05 -22.33
N SER A 127 -2.43 0.59 -22.41
CA SER A 127 -3.53 1.30 -21.75
C SER A 127 -3.44 1.14 -20.23
N ALA A 128 -3.96 2.10 -19.46
CA ALA A 128 -4.06 1.98 -18.00
C ALA A 128 -4.72 0.68 -17.54
N MET A 129 -5.74 0.20 -18.28
CA MET A 129 -6.43 -1.05 -17.94
C MET A 129 -5.52 -2.25 -18.12
N SER A 130 -4.78 -2.33 -19.23
CA SER A 130 -3.83 -3.42 -19.49
C SER A 130 -2.70 -3.44 -18.46
N PHE A 131 -2.18 -2.26 -18.09
CA PHE A 131 -1.18 -2.13 -17.04
C PHE A 131 -1.73 -2.56 -15.67
N TYR A 132 -2.96 -2.19 -15.35
CA TYR A 132 -3.61 -2.63 -14.12
C TYR A 132 -3.84 -4.16 -14.09
N GLN A 133 -4.21 -4.77 -15.21
CA GLN A 133 -4.30 -6.24 -15.32
C GLN A 133 -2.94 -6.92 -15.10
N LYS A 134 -1.84 -6.32 -15.60
CA LYS A 134 -0.46 -6.77 -15.32
C LYS A 134 -0.18 -6.73 -13.81
N LEU A 135 -0.54 -5.64 -13.11
CA LEU A 135 -0.39 -5.53 -11.65
C LEU A 135 -1.22 -6.55 -10.87
N LYS A 136 -2.47 -6.83 -11.29
CA LYS A 136 -3.29 -7.88 -10.69
C LYS A 136 -2.59 -9.24 -10.75
N ARG A 137 -2.01 -9.57 -11.91
CA ARG A 137 -1.26 -10.83 -12.10
C ARG A 137 0.02 -10.87 -11.27
N PHE A 138 0.72 -9.74 -11.11
CA PHE A 138 1.85 -9.68 -10.18
C PHE A 138 1.41 -9.94 -8.73
N THR A 139 0.24 -9.43 -8.35
CA THR A 139 -0.32 -9.60 -6.99
C THR A 139 -0.73 -11.05 -6.74
N ASN A 140 -1.54 -11.61 -7.63
CA ASN A 140 -1.94 -13.00 -7.61
C ASN A 140 -2.14 -13.51 -9.04
N ASN A 141 -1.15 -14.25 -9.56
CA ASN A 141 -1.21 -14.75 -10.92
C ASN A 141 -2.23 -15.89 -11.09
N ALA A 142 -2.51 -16.66 -10.03
CA ALA A 142 -3.46 -17.76 -10.07
C ALA A 142 -4.91 -17.28 -10.11
N PHE A 143 -5.22 -16.22 -9.34
CA PHE A 143 -6.57 -15.66 -9.22
C PHE A 143 -6.56 -14.12 -9.28
N PRO A 144 -6.24 -13.53 -10.45
CA PRO A 144 -6.11 -12.07 -10.59
C PRO A 144 -7.46 -11.34 -10.39
N ASP A 145 -8.57 -12.01 -10.65
CA ASP A 145 -9.92 -11.43 -10.53
C ASP A 145 -10.37 -11.27 -9.07
N CYS A 146 -9.73 -11.97 -8.12
CA CYS A 146 -9.98 -11.79 -6.69
C CYS A 146 -9.40 -10.48 -6.13
N ILE A 147 -8.56 -9.78 -6.90
CA ILE A 147 -8.01 -8.48 -6.50
C ILE A 147 -9.03 -7.38 -6.87
N PRO A 148 -9.61 -6.66 -5.88
CA PRO A 148 -10.66 -5.68 -6.13
C PRO A 148 -10.16 -4.54 -7.02
N VAL A 149 -11.07 -3.96 -7.81
CA VAL A 149 -10.78 -2.81 -8.68
C VAL A 149 -11.54 -1.61 -8.12
N GLU A 150 -10.83 -0.65 -7.54
CA GLU A 150 -11.44 0.66 -7.32
C GLU A 150 -11.35 1.45 -8.62
N CYS A 151 -12.49 1.80 -9.23
CA CYS A 151 -12.53 2.58 -10.47
C CYS A 151 -11.74 3.90 -10.36
N HIS A 152 -11.70 4.50 -9.17
CA HIS A 152 -10.91 5.71 -8.89
C HIS A 152 -9.41 5.54 -9.17
N ALA A 153 -8.84 4.35 -8.94
CA ALA A 153 -7.43 4.08 -9.21
C ALA A 153 -7.12 4.18 -10.72
N LEU A 154 -8.04 3.71 -11.57
CA LEU A 154 -7.89 3.78 -13.03
C LEU A 154 -8.04 5.21 -13.57
N PHE A 155 -8.92 6.03 -12.96
CA PHE A 155 -9.07 7.44 -13.33
C PHE A 155 -7.86 8.27 -12.92
N ALA A 156 -7.25 7.98 -11.76
CA ALA A 156 -6.01 8.64 -11.35
C ALA A 156 -4.90 8.41 -12.37
N LEU A 157 -4.66 7.16 -12.78
CA LEU A 157 -3.69 6.84 -13.84
C LEU A 157 -4.02 7.58 -15.15
N ARG A 158 -5.31 7.79 -15.46
CA ARG A 158 -5.76 8.53 -16.63
C ARG A 158 -5.53 10.05 -16.58
N GLY A 159 -5.39 10.64 -15.41
CA GLY A 159 -5.18 12.08 -15.25
C GLY A 159 -3.71 12.52 -15.35
N PHE A 160 -2.77 11.58 -15.48
CA PHE A 160 -1.34 11.87 -15.61
C PHE A 160 -0.84 11.96 -17.06
N TYR A 161 -1.77 12.01 -18.04
CA TYR A 161 -1.49 12.30 -19.45
C TYR A 161 -2.61 13.13 -20.07
#